data_AF-A0A6C0B3P0-F1
#
_entry.id   AF-A0A6C0B3P0-F1
#
_cell.length_a   1.000
_cell.length_b   1.000
_cell.length_c   1.000
_cell.angle_alpha   90.00
_cell.angle_beta   90.00
_cell.angle_gamma   90.00
#
_symmetry.space_group_name_H-M   'P 1'
#
loop_
_entity.id
_entity.type
_entity.pdbx_description
1 polymer ?
#
loop_
_entity_poly.entity_id
_entity_poly.type
_entity_poly.pdbx_seq_one_letter_code
_entity_poly.pdbx_strand_id
1 'polypeptide(L)'
;MDTTKIKYCNNNGFLIKNDRNKYNFLKKINKMLGYNVLNNNYKIYSDRLIHTIKHPGMLATYITIGKPCLIFLTKLFGENVTLIIEKTINDNNIYPKIVAVLLHFNEILYDDTLLTAEIYRQGSSWYLIIDTLLIYKGSKVNYSNSNNIKMINKITREINRTPLDSCEVICKKFISPNKIDTFLNETNLRLKAIKFINKIPIYFHLDKRSIRYNSNIALFELPDNNAYLIKQKRKELNNSDTLKNDVKHVHKQSGIFILELRKTKFYGIYNLFAKKDATMYENMGIARIETIEISSEIINKLLKKSVFNVEVDYDYNFNKFRVLKLIGNKTLSLYKTIKNSV
;
A
#
# COMPACT_ATOMS: atom_id res chain seq x y z
N MET A 1 -7.49 -8.53 2.23
CA MET A 1 -7.17 -7.14 1.84
C MET A 1 -8.48 -6.47 1.46
N ASP A 2 -8.86 -5.37 2.12
CA ASP A 2 -10.09 -4.65 1.77
C ASP A 2 -9.90 -3.86 0.47
N THR A 3 -10.75 -4.14 -0.51
CA THR A 3 -10.67 -3.57 -1.85
C THR A 3 -12.03 -3.18 -2.41
N THR A 4 -12.03 -2.29 -3.38
CA THR A 4 -13.24 -1.94 -4.13
C THR A 4 -12.94 -1.92 -5.61
N LYS A 5 -13.80 -2.60 -6.39
CA LYS A 5 -13.71 -2.62 -7.84
C LYS A 5 -13.94 -1.21 -8.38
N ILE A 6 -13.04 -0.73 -9.22
CA ILE A 6 -13.12 0.56 -9.90
C ILE A 6 -12.80 0.39 -11.38
N LYS A 7 -13.30 1.30 -12.21
CA LYS A 7 -12.78 1.46 -13.57
C LYS A 7 -11.38 2.09 -13.49
N TYR A 8 -10.38 1.46 -14.10
CA TYR A 8 -9.01 1.91 -14.07
C TYR A 8 -8.33 1.68 -15.43
N CYS A 9 -7.84 2.75 -16.04
CA CYS A 9 -7.39 2.74 -17.44
C CYS A 9 -8.49 2.17 -18.37
N ASN A 10 -8.18 1.11 -19.12
CA ASN A 10 -9.02 0.46 -20.13
C ASN A 10 -9.94 -0.60 -19.52
N ASN A 11 -9.66 -1.09 -18.29
CA ASN A 11 -10.41 -2.19 -17.68
C ASN A 11 -10.74 -1.93 -16.19
N ASN A 12 -11.01 -2.97 -15.43
CA ASN A 12 -11.28 -2.92 -13.99
C ASN A 12 -9.97 -3.08 -13.20
N GLY A 13 -9.89 -2.36 -12.09
CA GLY A 13 -8.87 -2.55 -11.06
C GLY A 13 -9.51 -2.62 -9.67
N PHE A 14 -8.72 -3.03 -8.69
CA PHE A 14 -9.16 -3.13 -7.29
C PHE A 14 -8.42 -2.09 -6.46
N LEU A 15 -9.13 -1.04 -6.08
CA LEU A 15 -8.62 0.02 -5.21
C LEU A 15 -8.42 -0.54 -3.81
N ILE A 16 -7.21 -0.43 -3.28
CA ILE A 16 -6.90 -0.80 -1.89
C ILE A 16 -7.36 0.34 -0.99
N LYS A 17 -8.39 0.10 -0.18
CA LYS A 17 -8.97 1.12 0.72
C LYS A 17 -8.18 1.28 2.01
N ASN A 18 -7.75 0.15 2.56
CA ASN A 18 -7.13 0.10 3.87
C ASN A 18 -5.73 0.74 3.90
N ASP A 19 -5.59 1.80 4.68
CA ASP A 19 -4.35 2.57 4.82
C ASP A 19 -3.19 1.77 5.41
N ARG A 20 -3.47 0.80 6.28
CA ARG A 20 -2.44 -0.09 6.83
C ARG A 20 -1.80 -0.97 5.76
N ASN A 21 -2.59 -1.49 4.82
CA ASN A 21 -2.06 -2.22 3.67
C ASN A 21 -1.20 -1.29 2.80
N LYS A 22 -1.67 -0.07 2.51
CA LYS A 22 -0.89 0.93 1.76
C LYS A 22 0.45 1.22 2.45
N TYR A 23 0.43 1.45 3.77
CA TYR A 23 1.63 1.63 4.58
C TYR A 23 2.58 0.45 4.48
N ASN A 24 2.07 -0.78 4.63
CA ASN A 24 2.91 -1.98 4.58
C ASN A 24 3.62 -2.13 3.24
N PHE A 25 2.94 -1.84 2.12
CA PHE A 25 3.58 -1.83 0.79
C PHE A 25 4.69 -0.78 0.70
N LEU A 26 4.40 0.45 1.13
CA LEU A 26 5.38 1.54 1.09
C LEU A 26 6.56 1.29 2.02
N LYS A 27 6.33 0.78 3.24
CA LYS A 27 7.38 0.40 4.19
C LYS A 27 8.28 -0.67 3.60
N LYS A 28 7.71 -1.70 2.97
CA LYS A 28 8.46 -2.76 2.29
C LYS A 28 9.34 -2.18 1.18
N ILE A 29 8.77 -1.36 0.30
CA ILE A 29 9.49 -0.70 -0.80
C ILE A 29 10.62 0.19 -0.28
N ASN A 30 10.33 1.06 0.69
CA ASN A 30 11.30 2.00 1.24
C ASN A 30 12.44 1.28 1.96
N LYS A 31 12.16 0.16 2.66
CA LYS A 31 13.18 -0.69 3.27
C LYS A 31 14.14 -1.26 2.22
N MET A 32 13.63 -1.74 1.10
CA MET A 32 14.47 -2.26 0.01
C MET A 32 15.32 -1.16 -0.66
N LEU A 33 14.79 0.07 -0.77
CA LEU A 33 15.49 1.19 -1.41
C LEU A 33 16.48 1.92 -0.50
N GLY A 34 16.23 1.91 0.82
CA GLY A 34 16.92 2.73 1.81
C GLY A 34 16.49 4.21 1.79
N TYR A 35 15.41 4.57 1.11
CA TYR A 35 14.86 5.93 1.05
C TYR A 35 13.37 5.92 0.71
N ASN A 36 12.69 7.05 0.91
CA ASN A 36 11.29 7.20 0.56
C ASN A 36 11.08 7.34 -0.97
N VAL A 37 10.44 6.35 -1.58
CA VAL A 37 10.19 6.31 -3.03
C VAL A 37 9.25 7.41 -3.54
N LEU A 38 8.41 7.96 -2.66
CA LEU A 38 7.45 9.01 -2.99
C LEU A 38 8.07 10.41 -3.03
N ASN A 39 9.30 10.56 -2.51
CA ASN A 39 10.02 11.82 -2.56
C ASN A 39 10.39 12.17 -4.01
N ASN A 40 10.40 13.48 -4.28
CA ASN A 40 10.83 14.04 -5.54
C ASN A 40 12.33 14.33 -5.48
N ASN A 41 13.14 13.35 -5.90
CA ASN A 41 14.60 13.52 -5.95
C ASN A 41 15.04 13.89 -7.36
N TYR A 42 14.84 15.16 -7.74
CA TYR A 42 15.37 15.73 -8.98
C TYR A 42 15.80 17.17 -8.77
N LYS A 43 16.70 17.67 -9.62
CA LYS A 43 17.08 19.08 -9.70
C LYS A 43 16.28 19.74 -10.80
N ILE A 44 15.83 20.97 -10.58
CA ILE A 44 15.31 21.81 -11.67
C ILE A 44 16.51 22.37 -12.43
N TYR A 45 16.43 22.40 -13.76
CA TYR A 45 17.47 22.97 -14.61
C TYR A 45 17.75 24.43 -14.22
N SER A 46 19.03 24.77 -14.22
CA SER A 46 19.55 26.14 -14.20
C SER A 46 20.84 26.15 -15.02
N ASP A 47 21.26 27.31 -15.51
CA ASP A 47 22.45 27.42 -16.36
C ASP A 47 23.74 26.96 -15.65
N ARG A 48 23.74 26.94 -14.31
CA ARG A 48 24.81 26.36 -13.50
C ARG A 48 25.03 24.86 -13.77
N LEU A 49 24.01 24.15 -14.26
CA LEU A 49 24.05 22.71 -14.53
C LEU A 49 24.44 22.39 -15.99
N ILE A 50 24.71 23.40 -16.83
CA ILE A 50 24.96 23.18 -18.26
C ILE A 50 26.16 22.27 -18.52
N HIS A 51 27.22 22.40 -17.73
CA HIS A 51 28.42 21.57 -17.83
C HIS A 51 28.11 20.09 -17.56
N THR A 52 27.17 19.80 -16.64
CA THR A 52 26.72 18.44 -16.36
C THR A 52 25.95 17.86 -17.55
N ILE A 53 25.11 18.67 -18.19
CA ILE A 53 24.28 18.24 -19.34
C ILE A 53 25.11 18.02 -20.59
N LYS A 54 26.16 18.82 -20.81
CA LYS A 54 27.08 18.71 -21.95
C LYS A 54 28.03 17.50 -21.86
N HIS A 55 27.99 16.71 -20.78
CA HIS A 55 28.85 15.54 -20.63
C HIS A 55 28.63 14.53 -21.77
N PRO A 56 29.69 14.00 -22.41
CA PRO A 56 29.58 12.96 -23.43
C PRO A 56 28.83 11.73 -22.90
N GLY A 57 27.85 11.24 -23.65
CA GLY A 57 27.02 10.10 -23.22
C GLY A 57 25.90 10.46 -22.23
N MET A 58 25.64 11.74 -21.98
CA MET A 58 24.40 12.18 -21.34
C MET A 58 23.20 11.68 -22.16
N LEU A 59 22.19 11.17 -21.46
CA LEU A 59 20.92 10.78 -22.06
C LEU A 59 19.81 11.65 -21.51
N ALA A 60 18.83 11.92 -22.36
CA ALA A 60 17.60 12.60 -22.00
C ALA A 60 16.39 11.70 -22.29
N THR A 61 15.30 11.97 -21.60
CA THR A 61 13.99 11.42 -21.90
C THR A 61 12.93 12.50 -21.64
N TYR A 62 11.70 12.25 -22.06
CA TYR A 62 10.60 13.19 -21.87
C TYR A 62 9.83 12.90 -20.57
N ILE A 63 9.06 13.88 -20.11
CA ILE A 63 8.08 13.76 -19.04
C ILE A 63 6.75 14.19 -19.65
N THR A 64 5.76 13.32 -19.62
CA THR A 64 4.42 13.64 -20.16
C THR A 64 3.62 14.48 -19.16
N ILE A 65 2.45 14.95 -19.59
CA ILE A 65 1.44 15.49 -18.65
C ILE A 65 0.72 14.40 -17.85
N GLY A 66 1.11 13.13 -18.04
CA GLY A 66 0.56 11.99 -17.32
C GLY A 66 0.87 12.02 -15.82
N LYS A 67 0.25 11.10 -15.08
CA LYS A 67 0.43 11.01 -13.63
C LYS A 67 1.61 10.09 -13.32
N PRO A 68 2.61 10.54 -12.53
CA PRO A 68 3.70 9.68 -12.11
C PRO A 68 3.18 8.59 -11.18
N CYS A 69 3.61 7.35 -11.42
CA CYS A 69 3.25 6.20 -10.61
C CYS A 69 4.44 5.24 -10.45
N LEU A 70 4.28 4.27 -9.55
CA LEU A 70 5.14 3.10 -9.44
C LEU A 70 4.34 1.88 -9.86
N ILE A 71 5.04 0.91 -10.47
CA ILE A 71 4.51 -0.43 -10.72
C ILE A 71 5.28 -1.37 -9.81
N PHE A 72 4.59 -1.97 -8.85
CA PHE A 72 5.16 -2.92 -7.91
C PHE A 72 4.59 -4.31 -8.18
N LEU A 73 5.46 -5.22 -8.61
CA LEU A 73 5.18 -6.61 -8.92
C LEU A 73 5.59 -7.44 -7.70
N THR A 74 4.61 -8.01 -7.01
CA THR A 74 4.83 -8.72 -5.75
C THR A 74 3.91 -9.93 -5.65
N LYS A 75 4.14 -10.79 -4.65
CA LYS A 75 3.25 -11.90 -4.32
C LYS A 75 2.43 -11.58 -3.07
N LEU A 76 1.12 -11.76 -3.14
CA LEU A 76 0.20 -11.68 -2.01
C LEU A 76 -0.43 -13.04 -1.79
N PHE A 77 -0.19 -13.63 -0.62
CA PHE A 77 -0.67 -14.99 -0.29
C PHE A 77 -0.23 -16.05 -1.32
N GLY A 78 0.94 -15.87 -1.94
CA GLY A 78 1.48 -16.76 -2.98
C GLY A 78 1.10 -16.35 -4.41
N GLU A 79 0.11 -15.48 -4.58
CA GLU A 79 -0.42 -15.08 -5.89
C GLU A 79 0.29 -13.84 -6.46
N ASN A 80 0.54 -13.85 -7.77
CA ASN A 80 1.15 -12.73 -8.49
C ASN A 80 0.18 -11.53 -8.53
N VAL A 81 0.61 -10.39 -7.99
CA VAL A 81 -0.18 -9.16 -7.95
C VAL A 81 0.63 -7.98 -8.47
N THR A 82 0.04 -7.26 -9.44
CA THR A 82 0.59 -5.98 -9.93
C THR A 82 -0.12 -4.83 -9.23
N LEU A 83 0.64 -4.01 -8.51
CA LEU A 83 0.14 -2.81 -7.84
C LEU A 83 0.62 -1.56 -8.57
N ILE A 84 -0.32 -0.69 -8.95
CA ILE A 84 -0.03 0.66 -9.42
C ILE A 84 -0.21 1.63 -8.25
N ILE A 85 0.88 2.32 -7.90
CA ILE A 85 0.93 3.30 -6.81
C ILE A 85 1.06 4.68 -7.42
N GLU A 86 -0.02 5.45 -7.48
CA GLU A 86 0.01 6.83 -7.98
C GLU A 86 0.77 7.72 -7.00
N LYS A 87 1.86 8.39 -7.42
CA LYS A 87 2.69 9.21 -6.53
C LYS A 87 2.01 10.50 -6.05
N THR A 88 0.79 10.76 -6.51
CA THR A 88 0.04 11.96 -6.13
C THR A 88 -0.58 11.75 -4.76
N ILE A 89 -0.18 12.57 -3.80
CA ILE A 89 -0.76 12.67 -2.46
C ILE A 89 -1.28 14.10 -2.27
N ASN A 90 -2.28 14.26 -1.42
CA ASN A 90 -2.83 15.56 -1.04
C ASN A 90 -3.08 15.58 0.47
N ASP A 91 -3.33 16.76 1.03
CA ASP A 91 -3.42 16.93 2.48
C ASP A 91 -4.55 16.09 3.11
N ASN A 92 -5.60 15.82 2.33
CA ASN A 92 -6.75 15.01 2.75
C ASN A 92 -6.51 13.49 2.62
N ASN A 93 -5.43 13.07 1.97
CA ASN A 93 -5.09 11.66 1.80
C ASN A 93 -3.56 11.48 1.80
N ILE A 94 -3.05 11.20 2.99
CA ILE A 94 -1.63 11.00 3.28
C ILE A 94 -1.04 9.74 2.62
N TYR A 95 -1.88 8.83 2.12
CA TYR A 95 -1.43 7.66 1.37
C TYR A 95 -1.72 7.77 -0.13
N PRO A 96 -0.77 7.38 -0.98
CA PRO A 96 -1.03 7.32 -2.41
C PRO A 96 -2.19 6.38 -2.73
N LYS A 97 -2.87 6.65 -3.84
CA LYS A 97 -3.84 5.70 -4.39
C LYS A 97 -3.07 4.46 -4.87
N ILE A 98 -3.45 3.29 -4.35
CA ILE A 98 -2.89 1.99 -4.76
C ILE A 98 -4.00 1.15 -5.38
N VAL A 99 -3.78 0.68 -6.60
CA VAL A 99 -4.74 -0.13 -7.36
C VAL A 99 -4.06 -1.43 -7.76
N ALA A 100 -4.65 -2.55 -7.39
CA ALA A 100 -4.27 -3.84 -7.96
C ALA A 100 -4.89 -3.98 -9.35
N VAL A 101 -4.08 -4.32 -10.34
CA VAL A 101 -4.48 -4.40 -11.74
C VAL A 101 -3.99 -5.70 -12.37
N LEU A 102 -4.65 -6.09 -13.46
CA LEU A 102 -4.20 -7.19 -14.29
C LEU A 102 -3.23 -6.67 -15.35
N LEU A 103 -1.99 -7.15 -15.28
CA LEU A 103 -0.93 -6.95 -16.28
C LEU A 103 -0.08 -8.23 -16.34
N HIS A 104 0.16 -8.76 -17.53
CA HIS A 104 0.83 -10.05 -17.72
C HIS A 104 2.35 -9.91 -17.89
N PHE A 105 3.03 -9.42 -16.84
CA PHE A 105 4.48 -9.47 -16.74
C PHE A 105 4.98 -10.92 -16.58
N ASN A 106 6.25 -11.17 -16.96
CA ASN A 106 6.90 -12.44 -16.68
C ASN A 106 6.85 -12.76 -15.17
N GLU A 107 6.45 -13.98 -14.82
CA GLU A 107 6.25 -14.43 -13.43
C GLU A 107 7.46 -14.19 -12.54
N ILE A 108 8.66 -14.28 -13.11
CA ILE A 108 9.92 -14.08 -12.41
C ILE A 108 10.08 -12.65 -11.85
N LEU A 109 9.29 -11.69 -12.33
CA LEU A 109 9.31 -10.31 -11.87
C LEU A 109 8.46 -10.10 -10.61
N TYR A 110 7.57 -11.02 -10.26
CA TYR A 110 6.68 -10.88 -9.10
C TYR A 110 7.35 -11.15 -7.75
N ASP A 111 8.65 -11.42 -7.73
CA ASP A 111 9.44 -11.53 -6.49
C ASP A 111 9.92 -10.14 -6.01
N ASP A 112 9.02 -9.17 -5.89
CA ASP A 112 9.31 -7.78 -5.48
C ASP A 112 10.15 -6.98 -6.49
N THR A 113 9.61 -6.79 -7.69
CA THR A 113 10.18 -5.86 -8.69
C THR A 113 9.46 -4.52 -8.66
N LEU A 114 10.20 -3.41 -8.74
CA LEU A 114 9.65 -2.06 -8.71
C LEU A 114 10.14 -1.22 -9.89
N LEU A 115 9.20 -0.68 -10.66
CA LEU A 115 9.43 0.21 -11.79
C LEU A 115 8.82 1.59 -11.52
N THR A 116 9.44 2.65 -12.03
CA THR A 116 8.78 3.96 -12.18
C THR A 116 8.08 4.03 -13.53
N ALA A 117 6.92 4.66 -13.55
CA ALA A 117 6.15 4.86 -14.78
C ALA A 117 5.32 6.15 -14.75
N GLU A 118 4.71 6.47 -15.89
CA GLU A 118 3.65 7.48 -16.01
C GLU A 118 2.38 6.83 -16.55
N ILE A 119 1.25 7.13 -15.92
CA ILE A 119 -0.07 6.82 -16.45
C ILE A 119 -0.46 7.96 -17.39
N TYR A 120 -0.53 7.66 -18.68
CA TYR A 120 -0.78 8.65 -19.72
C TYR A 120 -1.99 8.26 -20.56
N ARG A 121 -2.82 9.23 -20.92
CA ARG A 121 -3.96 9.02 -21.80
C ARG A 121 -3.73 9.75 -23.11
N GLN A 122 -3.88 9.05 -24.22
CA GLN A 122 -3.88 9.62 -25.57
C GLN A 122 -5.18 9.21 -26.26
N GLY A 123 -6.05 10.18 -26.52
CA GLY A 123 -7.40 9.89 -27.02
C GLY A 123 -8.21 8.99 -26.06
N SER A 124 -8.65 7.84 -26.55
CA SER A 124 -9.37 6.82 -25.78
C SER A 124 -8.44 5.84 -25.04
N SER A 125 -7.17 5.77 -25.41
CA SER A 125 -6.23 4.75 -24.93
C SER A 125 -5.42 5.21 -23.73
N TRP A 126 -5.28 4.31 -22.75
CA TRP A 126 -4.40 4.49 -21.59
C TRP A 126 -3.10 3.69 -21.72
N TYR A 127 -2.00 4.36 -21.40
CA TYR A 127 -0.65 3.84 -21.46
C TYR A 127 0.03 3.90 -20.08
N LEU A 128 0.81 2.88 -19.78
CA LEU A 128 1.80 2.87 -18.71
C LEU A 128 3.18 2.99 -19.34
N ILE A 129 3.78 4.16 -19.21
CA ILE A 129 5.08 4.47 -19.81
C ILE A 129 6.16 4.23 -18.77
N ILE A 130 6.86 3.09 -18.85
CA ILE A 130 7.93 2.68 -17.95
C ILE A 130 9.17 3.54 -18.19
N ASP A 131 9.73 4.09 -17.12
CA ASP A 131 10.88 5.01 -17.13
C ASP A 131 12.14 4.37 -16.52
N THR A 132 12.06 3.74 -15.36
CA THR A 132 13.26 3.26 -14.65
C THR A 132 12.96 2.03 -13.80
N LEU A 133 13.88 1.08 -13.75
CA LEU A 133 13.85 -0.04 -12.81
C LEU A 133 14.57 0.33 -11.51
N LEU A 134 13.89 0.24 -10.37
CA LEU A 134 14.45 0.62 -9.06
C LEU A 134 14.81 -0.59 -8.20
N ILE A 135 13.98 -1.63 -8.24
CA ILE A 135 14.18 -2.88 -7.50
C ILE A 135 13.97 -4.02 -8.47
N TYR A 136 14.88 -4.98 -8.47
CA TYR A 136 14.76 -6.21 -9.23
C TYR A 136 14.82 -7.38 -8.25
N LYS A 137 13.74 -8.13 -8.17
CA LYS A 137 13.64 -9.34 -7.33
C LYS A 137 14.05 -9.11 -5.86
N GLY A 138 13.44 -8.12 -5.22
CA GLY A 138 13.69 -7.79 -3.81
C GLY A 138 14.99 -7.01 -3.55
N SER A 139 15.83 -6.79 -4.56
CA SER A 139 17.12 -6.11 -4.42
C SER A 139 17.13 -4.77 -5.15
N LYS A 140 17.65 -3.73 -4.49
CA LYS A 140 17.87 -2.42 -5.11
C LYS A 140 18.78 -2.56 -6.33
N VAL A 141 18.38 -1.94 -7.43
CA VAL A 141 19.19 -1.93 -8.65
C VAL A 141 20.31 -0.90 -8.54
N ASN A 142 21.55 -1.37 -8.71
CA ASN A 142 22.76 -0.54 -8.76
C ASN A 142 23.33 -0.45 -10.19
N TYR A 143 22.49 -0.61 -11.21
CA TYR A 143 22.92 -0.57 -12.61
C TYR A 143 23.31 0.83 -13.06
N SER A 144 24.24 0.90 -14.01
CA SER A 144 24.41 2.09 -14.84
C SER A 144 23.12 2.42 -15.58
N ASN A 145 22.95 3.70 -15.96
CA ASN A 145 21.76 4.15 -16.69
C ASN A 145 21.53 3.33 -17.97
N SER A 146 22.59 3.01 -18.71
CA SER A 146 22.49 2.21 -19.95
C SER A 146 22.01 0.79 -19.70
N ASN A 147 22.50 0.12 -18.65
CA ASN A 147 22.06 -1.22 -18.28
C ASN A 147 20.61 -1.20 -17.75
N ASN A 148 20.23 -0.16 -17.01
CA ASN A 148 18.83 0.03 -16.60
C ASN A 148 17.90 0.12 -17.82
N ILE A 149 18.26 0.96 -18.80
CA ILE A 149 17.51 1.14 -20.05
C ILE A 149 17.39 -0.19 -20.84
N LYS A 150 18.48 -0.96 -20.94
CA LYS A 150 18.43 -2.29 -21.59
C LYS A 150 17.47 -3.22 -20.86
N MET A 151 17.49 -3.22 -19.52
CA MET A 151 16.64 -4.08 -18.71
C MET A 151 15.16 -3.73 -18.82
N ILE A 152 14.79 -2.44 -18.74
CA ILE A 152 13.38 -2.04 -18.90
C ILE A 152 12.86 -2.33 -20.31
N ASN A 153 13.70 -2.16 -21.35
CA ASN A 153 13.34 -2.53 -22.72
C ASN A 153 13.09 -4.03 -22.84
N LYS A 154 13.94 -4.86 -22.22
CA LYS A 154 13.74 -6.32 -22.16
C LYS A 154 12.43 -6.65 -21.45
N ILE A 155 12.22 -6.13 -20.25
CA ILE A 155 10.99 -6.34 -19.46
C ILE A 155 9.76 -5.97 -20.29
N THR A 156 9.73 -4.82 -20.95
CA THR A 156 8.56 -4.38 -21.74
C THR A 156 8.30 -5.26 -22.97
N ARG A 157 9.34 -5.75 -23.65
CA ARG A 157 9.19 -6.62 -24.82
C ARG A 157 8.66 -8.02 -24.46
N GLU A 158 8.93 -8.48 -23.25
CA GLU A 158 8.51 -9.80 -22.76
C GLU A 158 7.12 -9.81 -22.10
N ILE A 159 6.38 -8.69 -22.15
CA ILE A 159 5.00 -8.63 -21.63
C ILE A 159 4.06 -9.32 -22.62
N ASN A 160 3.35 -10.35 -22.14
CA ASN A 160 2.35 -11.08 -22.92
C ASN A 160 1.02 -10.31 -22.93
N ARG A 161 0.87 -9.40 -23.89
CA ARG A 161 -0.30 -8.49 -23.94
C ARG A 161 -1.60 -9.25 -24.16
N THR A 162 -2.63 -8.91 -23.38
CA THR A 162 -3.98 -9.45 -23.53
C THR A 162 -5.03 -8.34 -23.59
N PRO A 163 -6.20 -8.56 -24.23
CA PRO A 163 -7.31 -7.59 -24.19
C PRO A 163 -7.85 -7.30 -22.78
N LEU A 164 -7.51 -8.16 -21.81
CA LEU A 164 -7.90 -7.99 -20.41
C LEU A 164 -6.96 -7.04 -19.64
N ASP A 165 -5.80 -6.70 -20.20
CA ASP A 165 -4.83 -5.82 -19.56
C ASP A 165 -5.44 -4.44 -19.26
N SER A 166 -5.13 -3.92 -18.07
CA SER A 166 -5.71 -2.65 -17.64
C SER A 166 -5.22 -1.48 -18.48
N CYS A 167 -3.94 -1.44 -18.88
CA CYS A 167 -3.37 -0.37 -19.69
C CYS A 167 -2.32 -0.96 -20.65
N GLU A 168 -2.05 -0.31 -21.78
CA GLU A 168 -0.93 -0.72 -22.64
C GLU A 168 0.40 -0.31 -21.99
N VAL A 169 1.33 -1.26 -21.84
CA VAL A 169 2.64 -0.99 -21.24
C VAL A 169 3.67 -0.72 -22.34
N ILE A 170 4.35 0.42 -22.26
CA ILE A 170 5.39 0.84 -23.20
C ILE A 170 6.64 1.32 -22.44
N CYS A 171 7.81 1.23 -23.09
CA CYS A 171 9.06 1.73 -22.54
C CYS A 171 9.30 3.16 -23.03
N LYS A 172 9.78 4.04 -22.14
CA LYS A 172 10.06 5.44 -22.49
C LYS A 172 11.20 5.53 -23.52
N LYS A 173 11.11 6.50 -24.42
CA LYS A 173 12.17 6.75 -25.41
C LYS A 173 13.32 7.50 -24.73
N PHE A 174 14.53 7.02 -24.94
CA PHE A 174 15.76 7.68 -24.51
C PHE A 174 16.46 8.27 -25.73
N ILE A 175 16.88 9.53 -25.61
CA ILE A 175 17.44 10.31 -26.71
C ILE A 175 18.71 11.03 -26.26
N SER A 176 19.62 11.23 -27.20
CA SER A 176 20.77 12.11 -26.97
C SER A 176 20.32 13.57 -26.89
N PRO A 177 20.94 14.41 -26.05
CA PRO A 177 20.55 15.82 -25.89
C PRO A 177 20.46 16.61 -27.20
N ASN A 178 21.36 16.35 -28.15
CA ASN A 178 21.36 17.00 -29.47
C ASN A 178 20.18 16.63 -30.38
N LYS A 179 19.39 15.60 -30.03
CA LYS A 179 18.18 15.18 -30.77
C LYS A 179 16.88 15.61 -30.08
N ILE A 180 16.96 16.38 -29.00
CA ILE A 180 15.77 16.84 -28.27
C ILE A 180 14.87 17.68 -29.18
N ASP A 181 15.41 18.65 -29.89
CA ASP A 181 14.62 19.55 -30.74
C ASP A 181 13.89 18.79 -31.85
N THR A 182 14.58 17.87 -32.53
CA THR A 182 13.98 16.97 -33.51
C THR A 182 12.84 16.16 -32.90
N PHE A 183 13.06 15.55 -31.73
CA PHE A 183 12.02 14.78 -31.05
C PHE A 183 10.81 15.63 -30.64
N LEU A 184 11.04 16.85 -30.16
CA LEU A 184 9.97 17.78 -29.76
C LEU A 184 9.09 18.18 -30.95
N ASN A 185 9.68 18.34 -32.13
CA ASN A 185 8.95 18.68 -33.36
C ASN A 185 8.16 17.50 -33.94
N GLU A 186 8.61 16.26 -33.70
CA GLU A 186 7.99 15.04 -34.27
C GLU A 186 6.98 14.37 -33.33
N THR A 187 6.99 14.67 -32.03
CA THR A 187 6.20 13.92 -31.06
C THR A 187 4.75 14.39 -30.95
N ASN A 188 3.81 13.45 -30.99
CA ASN A 188 2.39 13.69 -30.72
C ASN A 188 2.04 13.64 -29.22
N LEU A 189 3.05 13.48 -28.34
CA LEU A 189 2.85 13.40 -26.90
C LEU A 189 2.73 14.80 -26.30
N ARG A 190 1.82 14.96 -25.34
CA ARG A 190 1.73 16.18 -24.54
C ARG A 190 2.77 16.12 -23.43
N LEU A 191 3.77 16.99 -23.54
CA LEU A 191 4.93 16.98 -22.65
C LEU A 191 4.86 18.10 -21.61
N LYS A 192 5.43 17.81 -20.44
CA LYS A 192 5.61 18.75 -19.33
C LYS A 192 7.06 19.22 -19.21
N ALA A 193 8.00 18.31 -19.42
CA ALA A 193 9.42 18.55 -19.19
C ALA A 193 10.31 17.57 -19.97
N ILE A 194 11.60 17.87 -20.03
CA ILE A 194 12.67 16.95 -20.41
C ILE A 194 13.46 16.57 -19.16
N LYS A 195 13.76 15.28 -19.01
CA LYS A 195 14.56 14.70 -17.93
C LYS A 195 15.93 14.32 -18.47
N PHE A 196 16.98 14.95 -17.97
CA PHE A 196 18.36 14.51 -18.18
C PHE A 196 18.72 13.47 -17.13
N ILE A 197 19.31 12.36 -17.57
CA ILE A 197 19.51 11.17 -16.76
C ILE A 197 20.90 11.22 -16.14
N ASN A 198 20.92 11.38 -14.82
CA ASN A 198 22.11 11.36 -14.00
C ASN A 198 21.75 10.74 -12.63
N LYS A 199 22.74 10.54 -11.75
CA LYS A 199 22.54 10.06 -10.37
C LYS A 199 21.43 10.85 -9.64
N ILE A 200 21.40 12.16 -9.85
CA ILE A 200 20.27 13.02 -9.51
C ILE A 200 19.73 13.59 -10.83
N PRO A 201 18.55 13.14 -11.29
CA PRO A 201 17.96 13.61 -12.54
C PRO A 201 17.79 15.13 -12.57
N ILE A 202 17.95 15.74 -13.75
CA ILE A 202 17.76 17.18 -13.96
C ILE A 202 16.55 17.39 -14.86
N TYR A 203 15.58 18.19 -14.42
CA TYR A 203 14.32 18.43 -15.12
C TYR A 203 14.33 19.82 -15.74
N PHE A 204 14.18 19.88 -17.05
CA PHE A 204 13.91 21.10 -17.81
C PHE A 204 12.42 21.19 -18.11
N HIS A 205 11.73 22.12 -17.46
CA HIS A 205 10.29 22.31 -17.64
C HIS A 205 10.01 23.13 -18.90
N LEU A 206 9.12 22.62 -19.77
CA LEU A 206 8.78 23.30 -21.03
C LEU A 206 7.83 24.49 -20.82
N ASP A 207 7.07 24.48 -19.71
CA ASP A 207 6.22 25.60 -19.28
C ASP A 207 6.55 25.97 -17.83
N LYS A 208 6.79 27.26 -17.55
CA LYS A 208 7.04 27.78 -16.20
C LYS A 208 5.91 27.47 -15.22
N ARG A 209 4.65 27.42 -15.68
CA ARG A 209 3.48 27.04 -14.86
C ARG A 209 3.53 25.59 -14.36
N SER A 210 4.37 24.77 -14.97
CA SER A 210 4.51 23.35 -14.64
C SER A 210 5.45 23.08 -13.47
N ILE A 211 6.19 24.11 -13.02
CA ILE A 211 7.06 24.07 -11.85
C ILE A 211 6.17 24.18 -10.60
N ARG A 212 5.94 23.04 -9.93
CA ARG A 212 5.33 23.01 -8.59
C ARG A 212 6.40 22.58 -7.60
N TYR A 213 6.75 23.47 -6.67
CA TYR A 213 7.62 23.16 -5.54
C TYR A 213 6.85 22.34 -4.51
N ASN A 214 6.54 21.07 -4.81
CA ASN A 214 5.99 20.17 -3.80
C ASN A 214 7.14 19.48 -3.08
N SER A 215 7.54 20.08 -1.95
CA SER A 215 8.35 19.42 -0.92
C SER A 215 7.48 18.38 -0.22
N ASN A 216 7.36 17.18 -0.79
CA ASN A 216 6.76 16.01 -0.12
C ASN A 216 7.63 15.51 1.07
N ILE A 217 8.49 16.35 1.63
CA ILE A 217 9.52 15.99 2.61
C ILE A 217 8.90 15.58 3.96
N ALA A 218 7.69 16.04 4.28
CA ALA A 218 7.11 15.91 5.62
C ALA A 218 6.13 14.73 5.84
N LEU A 219 5.82 13.91 4.83
CA LEU A 219 4.61 13.05 4.89
C LEU A 219 4.81 11.60 5.35
N PHE A 220 6.02 11.19 5.77
CA PHE A 220 6.28 9.79 6.14
C PHE A 220 7.04 9.58 7.46
N GLU A 221 6.92 10.50 8.40
CA GLU A 221 7.04 10.13 9.82
C GLU A 221 5.67 9.72 10.32
N LEU A 222 5.31 8.46 10.11
CA LEU A 222 4.27 7.86 10.95
C LEU A 222 4.95 7.34 12.21
N PRO A 223 4.45 7.72 13.39
CA PRO A 223 5.02 7.30 14.66
C PRO A 223 4.96 5.78 14.72
N ASP A 224 6.13 5.16 14.96
CA ASP A 224 6.17 3.79 15.42
C ASP A 224 5.27 3.71 16.67
N ASN A 225 4.27 2.83 16.58
CA ASN A 225 3.11 2.68 17.45
C ASN A 225 1.92 3.60 17.16
N ASN A 226 0.77 2.93 17.05
CA ASN A 226 -0.60 3.45 17.14
C ASN A 226 -0.85 4.40 18.34
N ALA A 227 0.13 4.70 19.19
CA ALA A 227 0.05 5.60 20.31
C ALA A 227 -0.48 7.00 19.94
N TYR A 228 -0.07 7.59 18.80
CA TYR A 228 -0.53 8.92 18.40
C TYR A 228 -2.01 8.92 17.97
N LEU A 229 -2.41 7.98 17.11
CA LEU A 229 -3.80 7.80 16.67
C LEU A 229 -4.71 7.37 17.82
N ILE A 230 -4.23 6.54 18.75
CA ILE A 230 -4.93 6.18 20.00
C ILE A 230 -5.06 7.42 20.90
N LYS A 231 -4.05 8.29 20.97
CA LYS A 231 -4.07 9.53 21.77
C LYS A 231 -5.00 10.59 21.17
N GLN A 232 -5.08 10.70 19.84
CA GLN A 232 -6.05 11.56 19.16
C GLN A 232 -7.47 11.03 19.32
N LYS A 233 -7.73 9.73 19.06
CA LYS A 233 -9.06 9.13 19.31
C LYS A 233 -9.48 9.19 20.78
N ARG A 234 -8.54 9.08 21.73
CA ARG A 234 -8.83 9.30 23.17
C ARG A 234 -9.17 10.75 23.47
N LYS A 235 -8.53 11.73 22.83
CA LYS A 235 -8.90 13.15 22.98
C LYS A 235 -10.27 13.45 22.38
N GLU A 236 -10.60 12.84 21.24
CA GLU A 236 -11.92 12.96 20.62
C GLU A 236 -13.02 12.27 21.44
N LEU A 237 -12.74 11.09 22.03
CA LEU A 237 -13.65 10.44 22.97
C LEU A 237 -13.85 11.28 24.24
N ASN A 238 -12.77 11.78 24.84
CA ASN A 238 -12.84 12.57 26.08
C ASN A 238 -13.50 13.95 25.87
N ASN A 239 -13.46 14.50 24.65
CA ASN A 239 -14.18 15.73 24.30
C ASN A 239 -15.64 15.48 23.90
N SER A 240 -16.04 14.23 23.67
CA SER A 240 -17.44 13.86 23.43
C SER A 240 -18.23 13.58 24.72
N ASP A 241 -17.56 13.53 25.87
CA ASP A 241 -18.19 13.34 27.18
C ASP A 241 -18.89 14.61 27.72
N THR A 242 -18.74 15.77 27.06
CA THR A 242 -19.51 16.99 27.40
C THR A 242 -20.90 17.08 26.77
N LEU A 243 -21.37 16.04 26.06
CA LEU A 243 -22.70 16.02 25.42
C LEU A 243 -23.53 14.76 25.71
N LYS A 244 -23.22 14.02 26.77
CA LYS A 244 -24.03 12.88 27.25
C LYS A 244 -24.48 13.04 28.70
N ASN A 245 -25.17 14.14 28.98
CA ASN A 245 -26.19 14.13 30.03
C ASN A 245 -27.46 13.54 29.41
N ASP A 246 -27.55 12.20 29.41
CA ASP A 246 -28.78 11.40 29.50
C ASP A 246 -28.47 9.97 29.01
N VAL A 247 -27.99 9.16 29.95
CA VAL A 247 -28.35 7.75 30.21
C VAL A 247 -27.28 7.23 31.18
N LYS A 248 -27.63 7.16 32.46
CA LYS A 248 -26.84 6.46 33.48
C LYS A 248 -26.87 4.96 33.20
N HIS A 249 -25.96 4.45 32.38
CA HIS A 249 -25.54 3.07 32.48
C HIS A 249 -24.25 3.01 33.29
N VAL A 250 -24.39 2.47 34.51
CA VAL A 250 -23.30 2.13 35.42
C VAL A 250 -22.31 1.24 34.66
N HIS A 251 -21.16 1.78 34.29
CA HIS A 251 -20.05 0.99 33.76
C HIS A 251 -19.52 0.10 34.90
N LYS A 252 -20.05 -1.13 35.00
CA LYS A 252 -19.34 -2.22 35.68
C LYS A 252 -18.02 -2.43 34.93
N GLN A 253 -16.90 -2.40 35.66
CA GLN A 253 -15.60 -2.77 35.10
C GLN A 253 -15.69 -4.22 34.59
N SER A 254 -15.58 -4.43 33.29
CA SER A 254 -15.59 -5.78 32.71
C SER A 254 -14.28 -6.49 33.08
N GLY A 255 -14.41 -7.67 33.69
CA GLY A 255 -13.28 -8.55 33.95
C GLY A 255 -12.63 -9.01 32.63
N ILE A 256 -11.32 -9.25 32.67
CA ILE A 256 -10.61 -9.92 31.59
C ILE A 256 -10.75 -11.44 31.80
N PHE A 257 -11.19 -12.14 30.75
CA PHE A 257 -11.40 -13.58 30.77
C PHE A 257 -10.56 -14.29 29.70
N ILE A 258 -10.31 -15.57 29.93
CA ILE A 258 -9.62 -16.44 28.99
C ILE A 258 -10.63 -17.47 28.48
N LEU A 259 -10.97 -17.40 27.20
CA LEU A 259 -11.95 -18.27 26.55
C LEU A 259 -11.31 -19.06 25.42
N GLU A 260 -11.90 -20.19 25.07
CA GLU A 260 -11.51 -20.97 23.90
C GLU A 260 -12.29 -20.48 22.67
N LEU A 261 -11.59 -20.18 21.58
CA LEU A 261 -12.16 -19.75 20.32
C LEU A 261 -12.24 -20.94 19.36
N ARG A 262 -13.44 -21.18 18.81
CA ARG A 262 -13.69 -22.24 17.82
C ARG A 262 -14.27 -21.66 16.53
N LYS A 263 -13.92 -22.27 15.39
CA LYS A 263 -14.50 -21.92 14.09
C LYS A 263 -15.97 -22.30 14.04
N THR A 264 -16.76 -21.51 13.33
CA THR A 264 -18.09 -21.93 12.88
C THR A 264 -18.05 -22.36 11.41
N LYS A 265 -19.18 -22.82 10.88
CA LYS A 265 -19.35 -23.07 9.43
C LYS A 265 -19.29 -21.79 8.59
N PHE A 266 -19.43 -20.61 9.20
CA PHE A 266 -19.45 -19.32 8.52
C PHE A 266 -18.08 -18.65 8.61
N TYR A 267 -17.57 -18.18 7.47
CA TYR A 267 -16.28 -17.51 7.39
C TYR A 267 -16.27 -16.22 8.22
N GLY A 268 -15.23 -16.04 9.04
CA GLY A 268 -15.08 -14.86 9.90
C GLY A 268 -15.96 -14.84 11.15
N ILE A 269 -16.76 -15.88 11.39
CA ILE A 269 -17.60 -16.02 12.59
C ILE A 269 -17.03 -17.10 13.50
N TYR A 270 -16.79 -16.74 14.76
CA TYR A 270 -16.16 -17.60 15.75
C TYR A 270 -16.98 -17.64 17.03
N ASN A 271 -17.09 -18.82 17.64
CA ASN A 271 -17.75 -19.00 18.93
C ASN A 271 -16.71 -19.07 20.05
N LEU A 272 -17.08 -18.53 21.21
CA LEU A 272 -16.27 -18.55 22.42
C LEU A 272 -16.82 -19.56 23.42
N PHE A 273 -15.94 -20.27 24.10
CA PHE A 273 -16.28 -21.29 25.08
C PHE A 273 -15.55 -21.07 26.40
N ALA A 274 -16.29 -21.18 27.51
CA ALA A 274 -15.75 -21.18 28.86
C ALA A 274 -15.72 -22.60 29.42
N LYS A 275 -14.88 -22.83 30.44
CA LYS A 275 -14.82 -24.13 31.12
C LYS A 275 -15.95 -24.22 32.13
N LYS A 276 -16.80 -25.26 32.04
CA LYS A 276 -17.86 -25.53 33.02
C LYS A 276 -17.34 -26.40 34.17
N ASP A 277 -16.75 -27.54 33.80
CA ASP A 277 -16.18 -28.56 34.69
C ASP A 277 -14.92 -29.18 34.05
N ALA A 278 -14.40 -30.30 34.58
CA ALA A 278 -13.15 -30.92 34.09
C ALA A 278 -13.17 -31.27 32.59
N THR A 279 -14.32 -31.68 32.06
CA THR A 279 -14.48 -32.17 30.67
C THR A 279 -15.51 -31.39 29.84
N MET A 280 -16.27 -30.47 30.46
CA MET A 280 -17.37 -29.76 29.80
C MET A 280 -17.07 -28.29 29.52
N TYR A 281 -17.51 -27.83 28.34
CA TYR A 281 -17.39 -26.45 27.86
C TYR A 281 -18.77 -25.85 27.64
N GLU A 282 -18.95 -24.58 27.98
CA GLU A 282 -20.19 -23.83 27.77
C GLU A 282 -19.98 -22.74 26.73
N ASN A 283 -20.94 -22.58 25.83
CA ASN A 283 -20.88 -21.57 24.78
C ASN A 283 -21.20 -20.18 25.33
N MET A 284 -20.28 -19.25 25.16
CA MET A 284 -20.38 -17.85 25.59
C MET A 284 -20.91 -16.91 24.49
N GLY A 285 -21.16 -17.45 23.29
CA GLY A 285 -21.67 -16.73 22.13
C GLY A 285 -20.60 -16.41 21.10
N ILE A 286 -20.93 -15.47 20.21
CA ILE A 286 -20.10 -15.09 19.07
C ILE A 286 -19.03 -14.08 19.50
N ALA A 287 -17.79 -14.34 19.13
CA ALA A 287 -16.66 -13.43 19.33
C ALA A 287 -16.83 -12.13 18.53
N ARG A 288 -16.68 -11.00 19.20
CA ARG A 288 -16.53 -9.69 18.54
C ARG A 288 -15.05 -9.43 18.29
N ILE A 289 -14.68 -9.31 17.01
CA ILE A 289 -13.32 -8.97 16.60
C ILE A 289 -13.32 -7.54 16.09
N GLU A 290 -12.69 -6.63 16.83
CA GLU A 290 -12.68 -5.21 16.48
C GLU A 290 -11.62 -4.86 15.44
N THR A 291 -10.51 -5.61 15.40
CA THR A 291 -9.32 -5.21 14.65
C THR A 291 -8.96 -6.24 13.58
N ILE A 292 -8.48 -5.76 12.43
CA ILE A 292 -8.08 -6.61 11.29
C ILE A 292 -6.82 -7.42 11.66
N GLU A 293 -5.98 -6.87 12.55
CA GLU A 293 -4.84 -7.49 13.21
C GLU A 293 -5.25 -8.83 13.84
N ILE A 294 -6.19 -8.76 14.78
CA ILE A 294 -6.68 -9.92 15.52
C ILE A 294 -7.39 -10.88 14.57
N SER A 295 -8.18 -10.36 13.62
CA SER A 295 -8.84 -11.19 12.60
C SER A 295 -7.83 -11.98 11.76
N SER A 296 -6.77 -11.33 11.28
CA SER A 296 -5.73 -11.97 10.46
C SER A 296 -4.92 -12.98 11.26
N GLU A 297 -4.59 -12.66 12.52
CA GLU A 297 -3.93 -13.59 13.43
C GLU A 297 -4.79 -14.82 13.72
N ILE A 298 -6.10 -14.63 13.95
CA ILE A 298 -7.06 -15.71 14.15
C ILE A 298 -7.09 -16.60 12.91
N ILE A 299 -7.29 -16.03 11.71
CA ILE A 299 -7.32 -16.78 10.45
C ILE A 299 -6.04 -17.60 10.27
N ASN A 300 -4.86 -16.97 10.44
CA ASN A 300 -3.57 -17.65 10.27
C ASN A 300 -3.36 -18.78 11.30
N LYS A 301 -3.78 -18.58 12.55
CA LYS A 301 -3.63 -19.60 13.60
C LYS A 301 -4.63 -20.75 13.41
N LEU A 302 -5.83 -20.43 12.94
CA LEU A 302 -6.86 -21.40 12.59
C LEU A 302 -6.49 -22.28 11.40
N LEU A 303 -5.63 -21.84 10.49
CA LEU A 303 -5.09 -22.71 9.43
C LEU A 303 -4.26 -23.87 10.01
N LYS A 304 -3.63 -23.67 11.18
CA LYS A 304 -2.71 -24.63 11.81
C LYS A 304 -3.35 -25.44 12.95
N LYS A 305 -4.36 -24.88 13.63
CA LYS A 305 -5.06 -25.49 14.77
C LYS A 305 -6.57 -25.30 14.64
N SER A 306 -7.35 -26.29 15.07
CA SER A 306 -8.81 -26.20 15.06
C SER A 306 -9.37 -25.27 16.16
N VAL A 307 -8.66 -25.16 17.29
CA VAL A 307 -9.03 -24.37 18.47
C VAL A 307 -7.81 -23.72 19.13
N PHE A 308 -8.02 -22.59 19.82
CA PHE A 308 -7.01 -21.96 20.69
C PHE A 308 -7.64 -20.97 21.67
N ASN A 309 -6.86 -20.55 22.67
CA ASN A 309 -7.32 -19.66 23.72
C ASN A 309 -7.13 -18.19 23.34
N VAL A 310 -8.06 -17.35 23.77
CA VAL A 310 -8.07 -15.91 23.56
C VAL A 310 -8.34 -15.18 24.87
N GLU A 311 -7.73 -14.02 25.02
CA GLU A 311 -8.06 -13.08 26.09
C GLU A 311 -9.18 -12.17 25.60
N VAL A 312 -10.23 -12.05 26.39
CA VAL A 312 -11.45 -11.31 26.05
C VAL A 312 -11.88 -10.39 27.18
N ASP A 313 -12.59 -9.32 26.83
CA ASP A 313 -13.40 -8.54 27.75
C ASP A 313 -14.87 -8.54 27.31
N TYR A 314 -15.78 -8.20 28.22
CA TYR A 314 -17.18 -8.05 27.86
C TYR A 314 -17.48 -6.62 27.44
N ASP A 315 -18.06 -6.46 26.26
CA ASP A 315 -18.51 -5.17 25.75
C ASP A 315 -20.03 -5.04 25.96
N TYR A 316 -20.40 -4.26 26.96
CA TYR A 316 -21.80 -3.99 27.33
C TYR A 316 -22.58 -3.25 26.24
N ASN A 317 -21.93 -2.48 25.37
CA ASN A 317 -22.64 -1.77 24.29
C ASN A 317 -23.15 -2.73 23.22
N PHE A 318 -22.46 -3.86 23.03
CA PHE A 318 -22.80 -4.86 22.01
C PHE A 318 -23.32 -6.17 22.60
N ASN A 319 -23.36 -6.28 23.94
CA ASN A 319 -23.74 -7.49 24.67
C ASN A 319 -22.93 -8.73 24.20
N LYS A 320 -21.63 -8.54 23.94
CA LYS A 320 -20.74 -9.56 23.33
C LYS A 320 -19.35 -9.51 23.95
N PHE A 321 -18.67 -10.66 23.95
CA PHE A 321 -17.26 -10.74 24.30
C PHE A 321 -16.40 -10.25 23.13
N ARG A 322 -15.52 -9.28 23.42
CA ARG A 322 -14.54 -8.76 22.47
C ARG A 322 -13.20 -9.46 22.67
N VAL A 323 -12.57 -9.87 21.57
CA VAL A 323 -11.24 -10.48 21.59
C VAL A 323 -10.18 -9.39 21.66
N LEU A 324 -9.31 -9.47 22.66
CA LEU A 324 -8.20 -8.54 22.87
C LEU A 324 -6.90 -9.04 22.25
N LYS A 325 -6.60 -10.33 22.44
CA LYS A 325 -5.39 -10.97 21.86
C LYS A 325 -5.49 -12.49 21.89
N LEU A 326 -4.71 -13.14 21.03
CA LEU A 326 -4.54 -14.58 21.05
C LEU A 326 -3.52 -14.96 22.13
N ILE A 327 -3.81 -15.99 22.89
CA ILE A 327 -2.91 -16.48 23.95
C ILE A 327 -2.52 -17.94 23.68
N GLY A 328 -1.47 -18.40 24.36
CA GLY A 328 -1.00 -19.79 24.32
C GLY A 328 -1.86 -20.69 25.20
N ASN A 329 -1.25 -21.76 25.72
CA ASN A 329 -1.90 -22.67 26.66
C ASN A 329 -1.97 -22.01 28.06
N LYS A 330 -2.95 -21.12 28.25
CA LYS A 330 -3.34 -20.63 29.57
C LYS A 330 -4.64 -21.29 30.01
N THR A 331 -4.83 -21.40 31.32
CA THR A 331 -6.03 -21.98 31.94
C THR A 331 -7.27 -21.17 31.56
N LEU A 332 -8.32 -21.85 31.11
CA LEU A 332 -9.59 -21.22 30.73
C LEU A 332 -10.33 -20.70 31.97
N SER A 333 -11.00 -19.56 31.82
CA SER A 333 -11.89 -19.00 32.84
C SER A 333 -13.12 -19.90 33.04
N LEU A 334 -13.55 -20.00 34.30
CA LEU A 334 -14.74 -20.77 34.68
C LEU A 334 -16.02 -20.03 34.29
N TYR A 335 -16.96 -20.77 33.71
CA TYR A 335 -18.26 -20.26 33.28
C TYR A 335 -19.00 -19.52 34.41
N LYS A 336 -19.03 -20.10 35.62
CA LYS A 336 -19.69 -19.50 36.79
C LYS A 336 -19.08 -18.14 37.16
N THR A 337 -17.75 -18.03 37.10
CA THR A 337 -17.04 -16.77 37.39
C THR A 337 -17.40 -15.69 36.38
N ILE A 338 -17.47 -16.05 35.10
CA ILE A 338 -17.81 -15.10 34.04
C ILE A 338 -19.27 -14.63 34.17
N LYS A 339 -20.21 -15.56 34.38
CA LYS A 339 -21.64 -15.24 34.53
C LYS A 339 -21.96 -14.37 35.74
N ASN A 340 -21.15 -14.43 36.80
CA ASN A 340 -21.33 -13.57 37.96
C ASN A 340 -20.75 -12.16 37.74
N SER A 341 -19.88 -12.00 36.75
CA SER A 341 -19.13 -10.76 36.48
C SER A 341 -19.73 -9.93 35.33
N VAL A 342 -20.45 -10.59 34.43
CA VAL A 342 -21.12 -10.03 33.26
C VAL A 342 -22.62 -10.02 33.50
#